data_AF-A0A1F7IYQ9-F1
#
_entry.id   AF-A0A1F7IYQ9-F1
#
_cell.length_a   1.000
_cell.length_b   1.000
_cell.length_c   1.000
_cell.angle_alpha   90.00
_cell.angle_beta   90.00
_cell.angle_gamma   90.00
#
_symmetry.space_group_name_H-M   'P 1'
#
loop_
_entity.id
_entity.type
_entity.pdbx_description
1 polymer ?
#
loop_
_entity_poly.entity_id
_entity_poly.type
_entity_poly.pdbx_seq_one_letter_code
_entity_poly.pdbx_strand_id
1 'polypeptide(L)'
;MKKIQKIKRNNIKLYKKIREKAGIKEGDVAKIKLQGKKIVIESQDELQYRTFTKKQIEQWVKDDELPPELAKKTEDYWKDLP
;
A
#
# COMPACT_ATOMS: atom_id res chain seq x y z
N MET A 1 17.70 -15.58 -7.27
CA MET A 1 18.12 -14.18 -7.55
C MET A 1 17.10 -13.55 -8.50
N LYS A 2 16.39 -12.49 -8.10
CA LYS A 2 15.41 -11.80 -8.96
C LYS A 2 16.16 -10.95 -10.00
N LYS A 3 15.94 -11.21 -11.29
CA LYS A 3 16.46 -10.39 -12.39
C LYS A 3 15.78 -9.00 -12.32
N ILE A 4 16.55 -7.97 -11.98
CA ILE A 4 16.10 -6.59 -12.11
C ILE A 4 16.15 -6.25 -13.60
N GLN A 5 14.98 -6.28 -14.25
CA GLN A 5 14.87 -5.95 -15.67
C GLN A 5 15.03 -4.44 -15.83
N LYS A 6 16.04 -4.00 -16.57
CA LYS A 6 16.31 -2.58 -16.86
C LYS A 6 15.18 -2.05 -17.75
N ILE A 7 14.17 -1.41 -17.16
CA ILE A 7 13.03 -0.85 -17.89
C ILE A 7 13.55 0.36 -18.71
N LYS A 8 13.60 0.24 -20.04
CA LYS A 8 13.75 1.42 -20.91
C LYS A 8 12.56 2.35 -20.65
N ARG A 9 12.84 3.61 -20.27
CA ARG A 9 11.79 4.62 -20.02
C ARG A 9 11.11 4.98 -21.34
N ASN A 10 10.05 4.26 -21.68
CA ASN A 10 9.16 4.62 -22.77
C ASN A 10 8.11 5.60 -22.23
N ASN A 11 8.17 6.86 -22.66
CA ASN A 11 7.26 7.91 -22.23
C ASN A 11 6.06 8.01 -23.18
N ILE A 12 4.85 8.07 -22.63
CA ILE A 12 3.62 8.37 -23.39
C ILE A 12 3.28 9.83 -23.16
N LYS A 13 3.06 10.60 -24.23
CA LYS A 13 2.62 12.00 -24.12
C LYS A 13 1.11 12.07 -23.98
N LEU A 14 0.64 12.56 -22.83
CA LEU A 14 -0.76 12.94 -22.61
C LEU A 14 -0.94 14.44 -22.86
N TYR A 15 -1.89 14.80 -23.72
CA TYR A 15 -2.24 16.20 -23.96
C TYR A 15 -2.77 16.86 -22.67
N LYS A 16 -2.47 18.16 -22.48
CA LYS A 16 -2.86 18.93 -21.29
C LYS A 16 -4.35 18.80 -20.96
N LYS A 17 -5.23 18.96 -21.95
CA LYS A 17 -6.68 18.82 -21.80
C LYS A 17 -7.12 17.45 -21.26
N ILE A 18 -6.43 16.37 -21.65
CA ILE A 18 -6.76 15.01 -21.20
C ILE A 18 -6.30 14.82 -19.75
N ARG A 19 -5.10 15.30 -19.41
CA ARG A 19 -4.56 15.24 -18.03
C ARG A 19 -5.47 15.98 -17.05
N GLU A 20 -5.88 17.20 -17.39
CA GLU A 20 -6.76 18.02 -16.55
C GLU A 20 -8.12 17.37 -16.35
N LYS A 21 -8.72 16.82 -17.41
CA LYS A 21 -10.00 16.09 -17.32
C LYS A 21 -9.90 14.81 -16.50
N ALA A 22 -8.77 14.12 -16.56
CA ALA A 22 -8.50 12.93 -15.77
C ALA A 22 -8.01 13.25 -14.35
N GLY A 23 -7.78 14.52 -14.00
CA GLY A 23 -7.25 14.92 -12.70
C GLY A 23 -5.79 14.52 -12.44
N ILE A 24 -5.03 14.15 -13.47
CA ILE A 24 -3.64 13.67 -13.33
C ILE A 24 -2.67 14.86 -13.34
N LYS A 25 -1.91 15.04 -12.27
CA LYS A 25 -0.84 16.03 -12.14
C LYS A 25 0.53 15.43 -12.42
N GLU A 26 1.51 16.31 -12.61
CA GLU A 26 2.90 15.89 -12.76
C GLU A 26 3.41 15.29 -11.44
N GLY A 27 3.96 14.08 -11.52
CA GLY A 27 4.38 13.30 -10.34
C GLY A 27 3.33 12.31 -9.81
N ASP A 28 2.09 12.35 -10.29
CA ASP A 28 1.04 11.42 -9.87
C ASP A 28 1.28 10.00 -10.37
N VAL A 29 0.88 9.03 -9.55
CA VAL A 29 0.78 7.63 -9.95
C VAL A 29 -0.61 7.40 -10.56
N ALA A 30 -0.65 6.85 -11.77
CA ALA A 30 -1.88 6.52 -12.47
C ALA A 30 -2.00 5.02 -12.70
N LYS A 31 -3.23 4.51 -12.69
CA LYS A 31 -3.50 3.10 -12.98
C LYS A 31 -3.67 2.92 -14.48
N ILE A 32 -2.97 1.93 -15.04
CA ILE A 32 -3.04 1.60 -16.47
C ILE A 32 -3.67 0.22 -16.63
N LYS A 33 -4.71 0.12 -17.45
CA LYS A 33 -5.36 -1.14 -17.83
C LYS A 33 -5.32 -1.33 -19.34
N LEU A 34 -5.11 -2.57 -19.79
CA LEU A 34 -5.26 -2.96 -21.18
C LEU A 34 -6.64 -3.61 -21.36
N GLN A 35 -7.52 -2.99 -22.15
CA GLN A 35 -8.81 -3.53 -22.53
C GLN A 35 -8.82 -3.83 -24.03
N GLY A 36 -8.49 -5.07 -24.38
CA GLY A 36 -8.31 -5.50 -25.78
C GLY A 36 -7.18 -4.72 -26.46
N LYS A 37 -7.53 -3.84 -27.41
CA LYS A 37 -6.60 -2.94 -28.11
C LYS A 37 -6.55 -1.52 -27.53
N LYS A 38 -7.22 -1.27 -26.39
CA LYS A 38 -7.32 0.06 -25.76
C LYS A 38 -6.48 0.11 -24.48
N ILE A 39 -5.75 1.20 -24.30
CA ILE A 39 -5.08 1.54 -23.03
C ILE A 39 -6.00 2.51 -22.29
N VAL A 40 -6.43 2.13 -21.09
CA VAL A 40 -7.24 2.94 -20.20
C VAL A 40 -6.35 3.44 -19.07
N ILE A 41 -6.30 4.76 -18.89
CA ILE A 41 -5.53 5.43 -17.84
C ILE A 41 -6.53 6.04 -16.88
N GLU A 42 -6.49 5.61 -15.63
CA GLU A 42 -7.35 6.08 -14.54
C GLU A 42 -6.48 6.85 -13.55
N SER A 43 -6.94 8.00 -13.06
CA SER A 43 -6.35 8.61 -11.86
C SER A 43 -6.49 7.64 -10.71
N GLN A 44 -5.47 7.56 -9.88
CA GLN A 44 -5.60 6.86 -8.61
C GLN A 44 -6.38 7.78 -7.67
N ASP A 45 -7.51 7.30 -7.15
CA ASP A 45 -8.20 7.99 -6.05
C ASP A 45 -7.20 8.23 -4.91
N GLU A 46 -7.35 9.35 -4.20
CA GLU A 46 -6.50 9.66 -3.04
C GLU A 46 -6.38 8.41 -2.17
N LEU A 47 -5.15 7.98 -1.91
CA LEU A 47 -4.88 6.88 -0.99
C LEU A 47 -5.53 7.24 0.33
N GLN A 48 -6.66 6.59 0.64
CA GLN A 48 -7.32 6.73 1.92
C GLN A 48 -6.46 6.04 2.97
N TYR A 49 -5.45 6.77 3.45
CA TYR A 49 -4.68 6.33 4.59
C TYR A 49 -5.62 6.33 5.79
N ARG A 50 -5.81 5.15 6.37
CA ARG A 50 -6.52 5.05 7.64
C ARG A 50 -5.61 5.63 8.71
N THR A 51 -5.95 6.82 9.20
CA THR A 51 -5.24 7.44 10.32
C THR A 51 -5.78 6.89 11.63
N PHE A 52 -4.88 6.48 12.51
CA PHE A 52 -5.23 5.98 13.84
C PHE A 52 -4.81 7.00 14.89
N THR A 53 -5.71 7.25 15.83
CA THR A 53 -5.42 8.11 16.98
C THR A 53 -4.58 7.36 18.00
N LYS A 54 -3.81 8.09 18.83
CA LYS A 54 -3.06 7.47 19.95
C LYS A 54 -3.96 6.63 20.85
N LYS A 55 -5.18 7.10 21.12
CA LYS A 55 -6.18 6.40 21.92
C LYS A 55 -6.58 5.04 21.32
N GLN A 56 -6.72 4.96 19.99
CA GLN A 56 -7.02 3.69 19.31
C GLN A 56 -5.85 2.71 19.42
N ILE A 57 -4.62 3.22 19.27
CA ILE A 57 -3.41 2.40 19.41
C ILE A 57 -3.30 1.87 20.84
N GLU A 58 -3.47 2.72 21.86
CA GLU A 58 -3.45 2.33 23.26
C GLU A 58 -4.53 1.30 23.61
N GLN A 59 -5.72 1.43 23.03
CA GLN A 59 -6.79 0.44 23.23
C GLN A 59 -6.39 -0.92 22.66
N TRP A 60 -5.83 -0.96 21.45
CA TRP A 60 -5.40 -2.23 20.87
C TRP A 60 -4.25 -2.87 21.63
N VAL A 61 -3.31 -2.08 22.15
CA VAL A 61 -2.23 -2.62 23.00
C VAL A 61 -2.82 -3.30 24.23
N LYS A 62 -3.85 -2.72 24.85
CA LYS A 62 -4.55 -3.34 25.99
C LYS A 62 -5.35 -4.57 25.59
N ASP A 63 -6.02 -4.53 24.45
CA ASP A 63 -6.82 -5.65 23.98
C ASP A 63 -5.95 -6.85 23.54
N ASP A 64 -4.70 -6.59 23.15
CA ASP A 64 -3.71 -7.58 22.73
C ASP A 64 -2.88 -8.12 23.92
N GLU A 65 -3.08 -7.61 25.14
CA GLU A 65 -2.46 -8.16 26.35
C GLU A 65 -3.01 -9.58 26.61
N LEU A 66 -2.10 -10.56 26.54
CA LEU A 66 -2.44 -11.94 26.84
C LEU A 66 -2.77 -12.10 28.33
N PRO A 67 -3.78 -12.91 28.69
CA PRO A 67 -4.00 -13.36 30.05
C PRO A 67 -2.71 -13.98 30.65
N PRO A 68 -2.43 -13.80 31.94
CA PRO A 68 -1.15 -14.19 32.55
C PRO A 68 -0.74 -15.65 32.31
N GLU A 69 -1.73 -16.55 32.28
CA GLU A 69 -1.52 -17.98 32.03
C GLU A 69 -1.03 -18.27 30.60
N LEU A 70 -1.57 -17.55 29.62
CA LEU A 70 -1.18 -17.66 28.22
C LEU A 70 0.12 -16.93 27.93
N ALA A 71 0.37 -15.81 28.62
CA ALA A 71 1.62 -15.07 28.55
C ALA A 71 2.79 -15.95 28.98
N LYS A 72 2.67 -16.67 30.11
CA LYS A 72 3.71 -17.58 30.60
C LYS A 72 3.99 -18.75 29.64
N LYS A 73 2.93 -19.37 29.12
CA LYS A 73 3.05 -20.46 28.13
C LYS A 73 3.72 -20.00 26.83
N THR A 74 3.43 -18.76 26.43
CA THR A 74 4.05 -18.13 25.27
C THR A 74 5.53 -17.83 25.56
N GLU A 75 5.85 -17.24 26.71
CA GLU A 75 7.24 -16.95 27.07
C GLU A 75 8.11 -18.21 27.12
N ASP A 76 7.58 -19.32 27.64
CA ASP A 76 8.26 -20.62 27.64
C ASP A 76 8.47 -21.14 26.21
N TYR A 77 7.45 -21.07 25.34
CA TYR A 77 7.55 -21.50 23.93
C TYR A 77 8.54 -20.66 23.11
N TRP A 78 8.62 -19.36 23.37
CA TRP A 78 9.49 -18.46 22.62
C TRP A 78 10.96 -18.55 23.03
N LYS A 79 11.27 -18.98 24.26
CA LYS A 79 12.63 -19.28 24.72
C LYS A 79 13.23 -20.52 24.05
N ASP A 80 12.38 -21.42 23.56
CA ASP A 80 12.77 -22.65 22.88
C ASP A 80 12.92 -22.49 21.35
N LEU A 81 12.67 -21.29 20.80
CA LEU A 81 12.92 -20.98 19.39
C LEU A 81 14.39 -20.53 19.18
N PRO A 82 15.13 -21.13 18.22
CA PRO A 82 16.55 -20.83 17.97
C PRO A 82 16.80 -19.44 17.35
#